data_AF-K6YUS0-F1
#
_entry.id   AF-K6YUS0-F1
#
_cell.length_a   1.000
_cell.length_b   1.000
_cell.length_c   1.000
_cell.angle_alpha   90.00
_cell.angle_beta   90.00
_cell.angle_gamma   90.00
#
_symmetry.space_group_name_H-M   'P 1'
#
loop_
_entity.id
_entity.type
_entity.pdbx_description
1 polymer ?
#
loop_
_entity_poly.entity_id
_entity_poly.type
_entity_poly.pdbx_seq_one_letter_code
_entity_poly.pdbx_strand_id
1 'polypeptide(L)'
;MTDEKFDSRITEKGITEFVYGISWQNTSKESLLRDGRTEIKRPREDPRFTQETPDRIAMQANNQTKLDLEDQAAEALKKRLSKEQLCAKGYEISNVIWKADSIRLLGYCF
;
A
#
# COMPACT_ATOMS: atom_id res chain seq x y z
N MET A 1 -4.07 8.46 -9.22
CA MET A 1 -4.13 9.45 -8.11
C MET A 1 -3.89 8.68 -6.83
N THR A 2 -2.90 9.10 -6.04
CA THR A 2 -2.49 8.46 -4.77
C THR A 2 -3.16 9.22 -3.61
N ASP A 3 -3.80 8.50 -2.69
CA ASP A 3 -4.41 9.05 -1.47
C ASP A 3 -3.53 8.72 -0.26
N GLU A 4 -3.19 9.75 0.52
CA GLU A 4 -2.32 9.67 1.69
C GLU A 4 -3.14 9.85 2.97
N LYS A 5 -2.85 9.03 3.99
CA LYS A 5 -3.46 9.10 5.32
C LYS A 5 -2.38 9.08 6.39
N PHE A 6 -2.47 9.99 7.35
CA PHE A 6 -1.58 10.05 8.49
C PHE A 6 -2.40 10.20 9.76
N ASP A 7 -2.05 9.44 10.79
CA ASP A 7 -2.64 9.52 12.13
C ASP A 7 -1.52 9.33 13.16
N SER A 8 -1.64 10.00 14.31
CA SER A 8 -0.69 9.85 15.42
C SER A 8 -1.41 9.85 16.75
N ARG A 9 -0.91 9.04 17.69
CA ARG A 9 -1.49 8.91 19.03
C ARG A 9 -0.39 8.76 20.06
N ILE A 10 -0.64 9.23 21.28
CA ILE A 10 0.26 9.05 22.41
C ILE A 10 -0.29 7.87 23.23
N THR A 11 0.55 6.87 23.47
CA THR A 11 0.21 5.72 24.32
C THR A 11 0.27 6.09 25.80
N GLU A 12 -0.34 5.27 26.65
CA GLU A 12 -0.29 5.44 28.12
C GLU A 12 1.13 5.44 28.68
N LYS A 13 2.10 4.91 27.92
CA LYS A 13 3.54 4.91 28.25
C LYS A 13 4.25 6.23 27.89
N GLY A 14 3.55 7.20 27.30
CA GLY A 14 4.12 8.45 26.82
C GLY A 14 4.86 8.33 25.48
N ILE A 15 4.73 7.20 24.77
CA ILE A 15 5.35 6.99 23.46
C ILE A 15 4.36 7.42 22.38
N THR A 16 4.78 8.30 21.47
CA THR A 16 3.98 8.72 20.32
C THR A 16 4.09 7.68 19.22
N GLU A 17 3.01 6.97 18.93
CA GLU A 17 2.88 6.08 17.79
C GLU A 17 2.27 6.85 16.60
N PHE A 18 2.67 6.49 15.39
CA PHE A 18 2.09 7.04 14.17
C PHE A 18 1.76 5.93 13.18
N VAL A 19 0.77 6.22 12.34
CA VAL A 19 0.36 5.38 11.23
C VAL A 19 0.32 6.26 9.99
N TYR A 20 1.04 5.84 8.96
CA TYR A 20 1.03 6.48 7.65
C TYR A 20 0.64 5.47 6.59
N GLY A 21 -0.29 5.82 5.72
CA GLY A 21 -0.75 4.96 4.65
C GLY A 21 -0.80 5.70 3.33
N ILE A 22 -0.35 5.04 2.27
CA ILE A 22 -0.53 5.49 0.89
C ILE A 22 -1.36 4.44 0.18
N SER A 23 -2.41 4.87 -0.51
CA SER A 23 -3.21 4.04 -1.39
C SER A 23 -3.17 4.59 -2.81
N TRP A 24 -3.01 3.71 -3.79
CA TRP A 24 -3.04 4.06 -5.20
C TRP A 24 -4.25 3.39 -5.84
N GLN A 25 -4.96 4.12 -6.70
CA GLN A 25 -5.96 3.47 -7.54
C GLN A 25 -5.25 2.52 -8.49
N ASN A 26 -5.46 1.21 -8.29
CA ASN A 26 -5.03 0.19 -9.23
C ASN A 26 -5.79 0.43 -10.55
N THR A 27 -5.10 0.97 -11.56
CA THR A 27 -5.65 1.13 -12.92
C THR A 27 -5.81 -0.21 -13.65
N SER A 28 -5.46 -1.34 -13.00
CA SER A 28 -5.86 -2.65 -13.47
C SER A 28 -7.38 -2.77 -13.38
N LYS A 29 -7.96 -3.31 -14.45
CA LYS A 29 -9.40 -3.32 -14.81
C LYS A 29 -10.38 -3.93 -13.78
N GLU A 30 -9.94 -4.27 -12.57
CA GLU A 30 -10.77 -4.78 -11.48
C GLU A 30 -11.61 -3.68 -10.79
N SER A 31 -11.22 -2.41 -10.92
CA SER A 31 -11.96 -1.28 -10.34
C SER A 31 -13.30 -0.97 -11.04
N LEU A 32 -13.64 -1.68 -12.13
CA LEU A 32 -14.94 -1.55 -12.79
C LEU A 32 -16.02 -2.50 -12.23
N LEU A 33 -15.69 -3.37 -11.26
CA LEU A 33 -16.63 -4.40 -10.77
C LEU A 33 -17.21 -4.13 -9.38
N ARG A 34 -16.93 -2.96 -8.78
CA ARG A 34 -17.39 -2.66 -7.42
C ARG A 34 -18.20 -1.38 -7.31
N ASP A 35 -19.18 -1.23 -8.20
CA ASP A 35 -20.38 -0.46 -7.88
C ASP A 35 -21.60 -1.24 -8.43
N GLY A 36 -22.53 -1.58 -7.55
CA GLY A 36 -23.32 -2.80 -7.65
C GLY A 36 -24.33 -2.90 -8.80
N ARG A 37 -24.39 -4.07 -9.45
CA ARG A 37 -25.63 -4.83 -9.72
C ARG A 37 -25.38 -6.05 -10.62
N THR A 38 -25.99 -7.17 -10.20
CA THR A 38 -26.31 -8.41 -10.93
C THR A 38 -25.16 -9.34 -11.35
N GLU A 39 -25.05 -10.46 -10.62
CA GLU A 39 -24.47 -11.72 -11.11
C GLU A 39 -25.21 -12.15 -12.39
N ILE A 40 -24.54 -12.04 -13.54
CA ILE A 40 -25.01 -12.66 -14.78
C ILE A 40 -24.41 -14.08 -14.81
N LYS A 41 -25.24 -15.08 -14.51
CA LYS A 41 -24.91 -16.49 -14.75
C LYS A 41 -24.56 -16.68 -16.23
N ARG A 42 -23.29 -16.96 -16.55
CA ARG A 42 -22.88 -17.39 -17.90
C ARG A 42 -22.79 -18.92 -17.93
N PRO A 43 -23.39 -19.59 -18.94
CA PRO A 43 -23.18 -21.01 -19.15
C PRO A 43 -21.75 -21.31 -19.63
N ARG A 44 -21.36 -22.56 -19.39
CA ARG A 44 -20.05 -23.21 -19.48
C ARG A 44 -19.47 -23.29 -20.90
N GLU A 45 -18.14 -23.44 -20.95
CA GLU A 45 -17.26 -24.04 -22.00
C GLU A 45 -16.45 -23.11 -22.94
N ASP A 46 -15.11 -23.11 -22.76
CA ASP A 46 -14.12 -23.53 -23.78
C ASP A 46 -12.75 -23.83 -23.10
N PRO A 47 -12.14 -25.03 -23.24
CA PRO A 47 -10.91 -25.42 -22.54
C PRO A 47 -9.60 -25.14 -23.31
N ARG A 48 -9.56 -24.19 -24.26
CA ARG A 48 -8.44 -24.05 -25.21
C ARG A 48 -7.40 -22.94 -24.94
N PHE A 49 -7.30 -22.41 -23.72
CA PHE A 49 -6.21 -21.49 -23.38
C PHE A 49 -5.48 -21.97 -22.11
N THR A 50 -4.63 -22.97 -22.30
CA THR A 50 -3.57 -23.33 -21.36
C THR A 50 -2.23 -22.91 -21.99
N GLN A 51 -1.31 -22.40 -21.16
CA GLN A 51 0.02 -21.82 -21.46
C GLN A 51 -0.04 -20.39 -22.03
N GLU A 52 0.67 -19.41 -21.47
CA GLU A 52 2.08 -19.44 -21.05
C GLU A 52 2.34 -18.57 -19.80
N THR A 53 3.19 -19.07 -18.91
CA THR A 53 3.75 -18.34 -17.75
C THR A 53 4.65 -17.19 -18.18
N PRO A 54 4.52 -15.97 -17.60
CA PRO A 54 5.62 -15.01 -17.53
C PRO A 54 6.04 -14.77 -16.07
N ASP A 55 6.22 -15.83 -15.28
CA ASP A 55 6.32 -15.72 -13.82
C ASP A 55 7.64 -15.06 -13.34
N ARG A 56 8.73 -15.13 -14.12
CA ARG A 56 10.05 -14.61 -13.68
C ARG A 56 10.26 -13.11 -13.94
N ILE A 57 9.84 -12.58 -15.10
CA ILE A 57 9.96 -11.15 -15.40
C ILE A 57 8.86 -10.35 -14.68
N ALA A 58 7.65 -10.92 -14.55
CA ALA A 58 6.59 -10.32 -13.74
C ALA A 58 7.00 -10.26 -12.25
N MET A 59 7.66 -11.29 -11.70
CA MET A 59 8.20 -11.23 -10.33
C MET A 59 9.34 -10.21 -10.16
N GLN A 60 10.29 -10.12 -11.09
CA GLN A 60 11.40 -9.16 -10.97
C GLN A 60 10.91 -7.71 -11.10
N ALA A 61 9.97 -7.45 -12.02
CA ALA A 61 9.30 -6.16 -12.09
C ALA A 61 8.52 -5.87 -10.80
N ASN A 62 7.80 -6.85 -10.26
CA ASN A 62 7.05 -6.70 -9.01
C ASN A 62 7.95 -6.41 -7.80
N ASN A 63 9.14 -7.01 -7.71
CA ASN A 63 10.08 -6.76 -6.63
C ASN A 63 10.75 -5.37 -6.74
N GLN A 64 11.12 -4.95 -7.95
CA GLN A 64 11.67 -3.62 -8.18
C GLN A 64 10.62 -2.53 -7.90
N THR A 65 9.37 -2.76 -8.35
CA THR A 65 8.23 -1.89 -8.07
C THR A 65 7.86 -1.87 -6.60
N LYS A 66 7.99 -3.00 -5.89
CA LYS A 66 7.77 -3.06 -4.45
C LYS A 66 8.79 -2.19 -3.71
N LEU A 67 10.08 -2.33 -4.01
CA LEU A 67 11.13 -1.55 -3.37
C LEU A 67 10.93 -0.04 -3.60
N ASP A 68 10.60 0.35 -4.83
CA ASP A 68 10.33 1.74 -5.22
C ASP A 68 9.14 2.33 -4.45
N LEU A 69 8.07 1.55 -4.28
CA LEU A 69 6.89 1.95 -3.49
C LEU A 69 7.20 2.07 -1.99
N GLU A 70 8.11 1.25 -1.42
CA GLU A 70 8.58 1.44 -0.03
C GLU A 70 9.39 2.70 0.11
N ASP A 71 10.29 2.96 -0.84
CA ASP A 71 11.12 4.16 -0.84
C ASP A 71 10.25 5.41 -0.94
N GLN A 72 9.29 5.42 -1.88
CA GLN A 72 8.32 6.50 -2.02
C GLN A 72 7.48 6.68 -0.74
N ALA A 73 7.05 5.59 -0.10
CA ALA A 73 6.29 5.66 1.14
C ALA A 73 7.13 6.19 2.31
N ALA A 74 8.40 5.81 2.39
CA ALA A 74 9.33 6.28 3.41
C ALA A 74 9.67 7.78 3.22
N GLU A 75 9.90 8.21 1.98
CA GLU A 75 10.12 9.61 1.65
C GLU A 75 8.90 10.49 1.96
N ALA A 76 7.71 10.01 1.60
CA ALA A 76 6.47 10.74 1.84
C ALA A 76 6.14 10.79 3.34
N LEU A 77 6.40 9.72 4.09
CA LEU A 77 6.34 9.72 5.55
C LEU A 77 7.27 10.79 6.13
N LYS A 78 8.54 10.84 5.70
CA LYS A 78 9.52 11.82 6.19
C LYS A 78 9.06 13.27 5.94
N LYS A 79 8.54 13.55 4.75
CA LYS A 79 7.96 14.85 4.39
C LYS A 79 6.77 15.18 5.30
N ARG A 80 5.92 14.20 5.59
CA ARG A 80 4.74 14.40 6.44
C ARG A 80 5.10 14.64 7.90
N LEU A 81 6.02 13.85 8.46
CA LEU A 81 6.53 14.05 9.82
C LEU A 81 7.17 15.42 9.99
N SER A 82 7.94 15.86 9.00
CA SER A 82 8.53 17.21 8.98
C SER A 82 7.46 18.31 8.93
N LYS A 83 6.38 18.11 8.16
CA LYS A 83 5.28 19.06 8.03
C LYS A 83 4.45 19.18 9.31
N GLU A 84 4.18 18.06 9.98
CA GLU A 84 3.43 18.02 11.24
C GLU A 84 4.32 18.38 12.45
N GLN A 85 5.63 18.61 12.24
CA GLN A 85 6.64 18.85 13.29
C GLN A 85 6.66 17.75 14.36
N LEU A 86 6.32 16.52 13.97
CA LEU A 86 6.28 15.34 14.83
C LEU A 86 7.61 14.56 14.75
N CYS A 87 7.93 13.86 15.84
CA CYS A 87 9.15 13.06 15.97
C CYS A 87 10.48 13.84 15.77
N ALA A 88 10.63 15.00 16.41
CA ALA A 88 11.80 15.87 16.24
C ALA A 88 13.16 15.22 16.57
N LYS A 89 13.19 14.23 17.48
CA LYS A 89 14.42 13.47 17.80
C LYS A 89 14.68 12.32 16.84
N GLY A 90 13.65 11.87 16.11
CA GLY A 90 13.70 10.68 15.26
C GLY A 90 12.47 9.79 15.44
N TYR A 91 12.32 8.86 14.50
CA TYR A 91 11.24 7.89 14.46
C TYR A 91 11.75 6.53 14.01
N GLU A 92 11.08 5.46 14.44
CA GLU A 92 11.32 4.10 13.99
C GLU A 92 10.05 3.52 13.37
N ILE A 93 10.19 2.89 12.20
CA ILE A 93 9.11 2.15 11.56
C ILE A 93 9.16 0.72 12.12
N SER A 94 8.16 0.36 12.93
CA SER A 94 8.07 -0.96 13.55
C SER A 94 7.46 -2.01 12.62
N ASN A 95 6.54 -1.61 11.75
CA ASN A 95 5.83 -2.54 10.90
C ASN A 95 5.42 -1.92 9.56
N VAL A 96 5.49 -2.73 8.50
CA VAL A 96 5.11 -2.36 7.14
C VAL A 96 4.05 -3.35 6.65
N ILE A 97 2.82 -2.86 6.48
CA ILE A 97 1.70 -3.66 6.01
C ILE A 97 1.46 -3.36 4.54
N TRP A 98 1.62 -4.38 3.72
CA TRP A 98 1.38 -4.33 2.28
C TRP A 98 0.02 -4.89 1.91
N LYS A 99 -0.69 -4.17 1.03
CA LYS A 99 -1.89 -4.64 0.33
C LYS A 99 -1.69 -4.47 -1.18
N ALA A 100 -2.63 -5.02 -1.96
CA ALA A 100 -2.58 -4.97 -3.42
C ALA A 100 -2.53 -3.53 -3.98
N ASP A 101 -3.17 -2.59 -3.31
CA ASP A 101 -3.36 -1.20 -3.73
C ASP A 101 -2.92 -0.17 -2.66
N SER A 102 -2.31 -0.61 -1.56
CA SER A 102 -1.90 0.31 -0.50
C SER A 102 -0.73 -0.23 0.32
N ILE A 103 0.09 0.68 0.84
CA ILE A 103 1.12 0.41 1.85
C ILE A 103 0.81 1.20 3.12
N ARG A 104 1.00 0.59 4.28
CA ARG A 104 0.85 1.25 5.58
C ARG A 104 2.09 1.03 6.44
N LEU A 105 2.71 2.14 6.83
CA LEU A 105 3.84 2.22 7.74
C LEU A 105 3.34 2.52 9.15
N LEU A 106 3.67 1.66 10.11
CA LEU A 106 3.42 1.89 11.53
C LEU A 106 4.75 2.09 12.24
N GLY A 107 4.79 3.03 13.15
CA GLY A 107 6.00 3.34 13.88
C GLY A 107 5.76 4.17 15.12
N TYR A 108 6.85 4.57 15.76
CA TYR A 108 6.82 5.42 16.93
C TYR A 108 7.95 6.46 16.91
N CYS A 109 7.74 7.58 17.60
CA CYS A 109 8.74 8.62 17.81
C CYS A 109 9.57 8.33 19.07
N PHE A 110 10.78 8.90 19.13
CA PHE A 110 11.64 8.95 20.33
C PHE A 110 11.73 10.37 20.94
#